data_AF-A0A3N5IHE1-F1
#
_entry.id   AF-A0A3N5IHE1-F1
#
_cell.length_a   1.000
_cell.length_b   1.000
_cell.length_c   1.000
_cell.angle_alpha   90.00
_cell.angle_beta   90.00
_cell.angle_gamma   90.00
#
_symmetry.space_group_name_H-M   'P 1'
#
loop_
_entity.id
_entity.type
_entity.pdbx_description
1 polymer ?
#
loop_
_entity_poly.entity_id
_entity_poly.type
_entity_poly.pdbx_seq_one_letter_code
_entity_poly.pdbx_strand_id
1 'polypeptide(L)'
;MRENVDSLQARIVLGIVLRRTSPLHELLEHSGKRKGALIRRLLIVPYVPPLPEYVDDLLGDWERFLHERNTFPDLIQCAVMHEQFKAIHPFLDGNGRLGRLLITLFLIERGRLPQPLLYLSAYIEAHR
;
A
#
# COMPACT_ATOMS: atom_id res chain seq x y z
N MET A 1 -22.55 -10.70 -17.63
CA MET A 1 -21.59 -9.57 -17.68
C MET A 1 -21.10 -9.13 -16.27
N ARG A 2 -20.98 -10.06 -15.31
CA ARG A 2 -20.50 -9.79 -13.93
C ARG A 2 -19.17 -10.49 -13.57
N GLU A 3 -18.65 -11.36 -14.45
CA GLU A 3 -17.48 -12.20 -14.13
C GLU A 3 -16.10 -11.55 -14.39
N ASN A 4 -16.03 -10.29 -14.83
CA ASN A 4 -14.76 -9.71 -15.34
C ASN A 4 -14.06 -8.71 -14.40
N VAL A 5 -14.71 -8.25 -13.33
CA VAL A 5 -14.11 -7.27 -12.39
C VAL A 5 -13.44 -7.99 -11.23
N ASP A 6 -14.06 -9.04 -10.69
CA ASP A 6 -13.55 -9.81 -9.55
C ASP A 6 -12.20 -10.47 -9.85
N SER A 7 -12.01 -11.03 -11.05
CA SER A 7 -10.75 -11.66 -11.45
C SER A 7 -9.65 -10.64 -11.79
N LEU A 8 -10.01 -9.45 -12.28
CA LEU A 8 -9.04 -8.42 -12.66
C LEU A 8 -8.54 -7.64 -11.44
N GLN A 9 -9.39 -7.40 -10.44
CA GLN A 9 -9.02 -6.71 -9.20
C GLN A 9 -8.24 -7.57 -8.23
N ALA A 10 -8.60 -8.85 -8.08
CA ALA A 10 -7.76 -9.83 -7.40
C ALA A 10 -6.37 -9.88 -8.05
N ARG A 11 -6.28 -9.86 -9.38
CA ARG A 11 -5.01 -9.81 -10.13
C ARG A 11 -4.24 -8.50 -10.03
N ILE A 12 -4.88 -7.38 -9.63
CA ILE A 12 -4.18 -6.11 -9.37
C ILE A 12 -3.61 -6.11 -7.96
N VAL A 13 -4.37 -6.53 -6.95
CA VAL A 13 -3.86 -6.67 -5.56
C VAL A 13 -2.76 -7.74 -5.52
N LEU A 14 -3.05 -8.94 -6.05
CA LEU A 14 -2.08 -10.03 -6.21
C LEU A 14 -0.95 -9.62 -7.16
N GLY A 15 -1.20 -8.75 -8.13
CA GLY A 15 -0.18 -8.25 -9.07
C GLY A 15 0.74 -7.19 -8.47
N ILE A 16 0.26 -6.35 -7.55
CA ILE A 16 1.05 -5.41 -6.77
C ILE A 16 1.93 -6.17 -5.78
N VAL A 17 1.42 -7.27 -5.21
CA VAL A 17 2.17 -8.16 -4.30
C VAL A 17 3.15 -9.07 -5.06
N LEU A 18 2.78 -9.62 -6.22
CA LEU A 18 3.58 -10.61 -6.96
C LEU A 18 4.49 -10.04 -8.06
N ARG A 19 4.30 -8.81 -8.55
CA ARG A 19 5.21 -8.21 -9.54
C ARG A 19 6.37 -7.52 -8.83
N ARG A 20 7.39 -8.34 -8.54
CA ARG A 20 8.81 -7.98 -8.33
C ARG A 20 9.08 -6.47 -8.36
N THR A 21 9.20 -5.87 -7.18
CA THR A 21 10.16 -4.79 -7.00
C THR A 21 11.54 -5.42 -7.04
N SER A 22 12.41 -4.91 -7.90
CA SER A 22 13.82 -5.30 -7.89
C SER A 22 14.35 -5.23 -6.45
N PRO A 23 15.12 -6.24 -5.99
CA PRO A 23 15.65 -6.23 -4.64
C PRO A 23 16.42 -4.92 -4.41
N LEU A 24 16.13 -4.24 -3.30
CA LEU A 24 16.93 -3.10 -2.80
C LEU A 24 18.43 -3.48 -2.63
N HIS A 25 18.77 -4.76 -2.69
CA HIS A 25 20.13 -5.29 -2.74
C HIS A 25 20.98 -4.74 -3.90
N GLU A 26 20.41 -4.47 -5.08
CA GLU A 26 21.21 -4.10 -6.26
C GLU A 26 21.71 -2.64 -6.25
N LEU A 27 21.11 -1.77 -5.43
CA LEU A 27 21.47 -0.35 -5.33
C LEU A 27 22.28 0.03 -4.08
N LEU A 28 22.45 -0.89 -3.13
CA LEU A 28 23.19 -0.63 -1.89
C LEU A 28 24.71 -0.86 -2.02
N GLU A 29 25.18 -1.65 -3.00
CA GLU A 29 26.62 -1.91 -3.17
C GLU A 29 27.38 -0.77 -3.87
N HIS A 30 26.71 0.07 -4.68
CA HIS A 30 27.40 1.04 -5.54
C HIS A 30 27.48 2.49 -5.01
N SER A 31 27.19 2.79 -3.74
CA SER A 31 27.25 4.19 -3.29
C SER A 31 27.61 4.39 -1.82
N GLY A 32 28.89 4.18 -1.50
CA GLY A 32 29.52 4.59 -0.23
C GLY A 32 29.37 6.08 0.13
N LYS A 33 28.81 6.92 -0.75
CA LYS A 33 28.56 8.35 -0.53
C LYS A 33 27.16 8.68 0.04
N ARG A 34 26.23 7.71 0.14
CA ARG A 34 24.84 7.97 0.59
C ARG A 34 24.52 7.61 2.04
N LYS A 35 25.43 6.99 2.80
CA LYS A 35 25.19 6.67 4.22
C LYS A 35 24.98 7.92 5.07
N GLY A 36 25.71 9.01 4.82
CA GLY A 36 25.59 10.26 5.59
C GLY A 36 24.27 11.02 5.37
N ALA A 37 23.70 10.96 4.16
CA ALA A 37 22.41 11.59 3.86
C ALA A 37 21.22 10.79 4.42
N LEU A 38 21.31 9.47 4.40
CA LEU A 38 20.30 8.57 4.96
C LEU A 38 20.20 8.74 6.50
N ILE A 39 21.34 8.84 7.18
CA ILE A 39 21.41 9.07 8.64
C ILE A 39 20.88 10.46 9.01
N ARG A 40 21.17 11.51 8.21
CA ARG A 40 20.64 12.86 8.47
C ARG A 40 19.12 12.96 8.26
N ARG A 41 18.54 12.17 7.34
CA ARG A 41 17.10 12.17 7.06
C ARG A 41 16.30 11.45 8.16
N LEU A 42 16.90 10.47 8.84
CA LEU A 42 16.27 9.70 9.93
C LEU A 42 15.96 10.56 11.18
N LEU A 43 16.67 11.67 11.38
CA LEU A 43 16.57 12.50 12.59
C LEU A 43 15.45 13.56 12.54
N ILE A 44 14.69 13.66 11.45
CA ILE A 44 13.70 14.74 11.23
C ILE A 44 12.35 14.22 10.69
N VAL A 45 12.15 12.91 10.62
CA VAL A 45 10.89 12.33 10.12
C VAL A 45 10.07 11.77 11.29
N PRO A 46 8.76 12.04 11.36
CA PRO A 46 7.89 11.56 12.44
C PRO A 46 7.69 10.04 12.41
N TYR A 47 8.11 9.37 11.34
CA TYR A 47 7.95 7.94 11.15
C TYR A 47 9.14 7.37 10.36
N VAL A 48 9.63 6.21 10.80
CA VAL A 48 10.66 5.42 10.12
C VAL A 48 9.99 4.13 9.64
N PRO A 49 9.96 3.84 8.33
CA PRO A 49 9.36 2.61 7.80
C PRO A 49 10.18 1.37 8.20
N PRO A 50 9.59 0.16 8.07
CA PRO A 50 10.29 -1.09 8.32
C PRO A 50 11.58 -1.24 7.50
N LEU A 51 12.51 -2.07 8.01
CA LEU A 51 13.67 -2.46 7.22
C LEU A 51 13.24 -3.30 6.02
N PRO A 52 13.95 -3.21 4.87
CA PRO A 52 13.61 -3.93 3.64
C PRO A 52 13.35 -5.43 3.79
N GLU A 53 14.11 -6.09 4.67
CA GLU A 53 14.01 -7.53 4.94
C GLU A 53 12.68 -7.98 5.55
N TYR A 54 11.92 -7.09 6.18
CA TYR A 54 10.60 -7.39 6.76
C TYR A 54 9.43 -7.01 5.85
N VAL A 55 9.68 -6.30 4.75
CA VAL A 55 8.61 -5.74 3.91
C VAL A 55 7.73 -6.84 3.32
N ASP A 56 8.33 -7.92 2.83
CA ASP A 56 7.59 -9.02 2.18
C ASP A 56 6.68 -9.75 3.17
N ASP A 57 7.19 -10.04 4.38
CA ASP A 57 6.39 -10.68 5.44
C ASP A 57 5.22 -9.78 5.86
N LEU A 58 5.48 -8.48 6.05
CA LEU A 58 4.44 -7.51 6.41
C LEU A 58 3.39 -7.34 5.32
N LEU A 59 3.78 -7.38 4.04
CA LEU A 59 2.85 -7.38 2.91
C LEU A 59 2.03 -8.67 2.86
N GLY A 60 2.63 -9.82 3.19
CA GLY A 60 1.91 -11.08 3.31
C GLY A 60 0.86 -11.04 4.43
N ASP A 61 1.19 -10.46 5.58
CA ASP A 61 0.25 -10.25 6.69
C ASP A 61 -0.88 -9.29 6.29
N TRP A 62 -0.53 -8.18 5.64
CA TRP A 62 -1.47 -7.20 5.13
C TRP A 62 -2.41 -7.80 4.09
N GLU A 63 -1.91 -8.64 3.19
CA GLU A 63 -2.73 -9.35 2.21
C GLU A 63 -3.70 -10.31 2.89
N ARG A 64 -3.26 -11.07 3.90
CA ARG A 64 -4.18 -11.94 4.66
C ARG A 64 -5.27 -11.13 5.35
N PHE A 65 -4.91 -9.99 5.95
CA PHE A 65 -5.87 -9.06 6.55
C PHE A 65 -6.88 -8.53 5.53
N LEU A 66 -6.46 -8.21 4.28
CA LEU A 66 -7.38 -7.77 3.23
C LEU A 66 -8.44 -8.80 2.86
N HIS A 67 -8.11 -10.09 2.98
CA HIS A 67 -9.01 -11.19 2.62
C HIS A 67 -10.01 -11.55 3.73
N GLU A 68 -9.79 -11.08 4.97
CA GLU A 68 -10.71 -11.33 6.07
C GLU A 68 -12.10 -10.74 5.76
N ARG A 69 -13.15 -11.54 5.99
CA ARG A 69 -14.55 -11.16 5.78
C ARG A 69 -15.30 -11.24 7.11
N ASN A 70 -16.23 -10.32 7.32
CA ASN A 70 -17.13 -10.30 8.47
C ASN A 70 -16.46 -10.14 9.86
N THR A 71 -15.14 -9.92 9.92
CA THR A 71 -14.43 -9.58 11.18
C THR A 71 -14.66 -8.13 11.59
N PHE A 72 -14.63 -7.21 10.61
CA PHE A 72 -14.79 -5.77 10.81
C PHE A 72 -15.81 -5.19 9.83
N PRO A 73 -16.44 -4.04 10.14
CA PRO A 73 -17.14 -3.26 9.12
C PRO A 73 -16.17 -2.87 7.99
N ASP A 74 -16.59 -3.00 6.74
CA ASP A 74 -15.70 -2.82 5.58
C ASP A 74 -15.01 -1.45 5.55
N LEU A 75 -15.69 -0.37 5.99
CA LEU A 75 -15.05 0.96 6.07
C LEU A 75 -13.93 1.02 7.11
N ILE A 76 -14.05 0.30 8.22
CA ILE A 76 -13.02 0.23 9.26
C ILE A 76 -11.83 -0.58 8.73
N GLN A 77 -12.08 -1.74 8.11
CA GLN A 77 -11.03 -2.54 7.49
C GLN A 77 -10.30 -1.75 6.38
N CYS A 78 -11.04 -0.98 5.58
CA CYS A 78 -10.50 -0.11 4.55
C CYS A 78 -9.58 0.99 5.12
N ALA A 79 -9.98 1.63 6.23
CA ALA A 79 -9.15 2.62 6.88
C ALA A 79 -7.86 2.01 7.44
N VAL A 80 -7.96 0.86 8.10
CA VAL A 80 -6.82 0.15 8.69
C VAL A 80 -5.84 -0.31 7.62
N MET A 81 -6.33 -0.96 6.54
CA MET A 81 -5.44 -1.44 5.48
C MET A 81 -4.72 -0.30 4.76
N HIS A 82 -5.38 0.86 4.61
CA HIS A 82 -4.78 2.04 3.97
C HIS A 82 -3.63 2.59 4.81
N GLU A 83 -3.83 2.72 6.12
CA GLU A 83 -2.78 3.22 7.02
C GLU A 83 -1.65 2.19 7.18
N GLN A 84 -1.95 0.89 7.27
CA GLN A 84 -0.94 -0.17 7.28
C GLN A 84 -0.08 -0.15 6.02
N PHE A 85 -0.69 -0.06 4.83
CA PHE A 85 0.06 0.01 3.57
C PHE A 85 1.01 1.21 3.52
N LYS A 86 0.53 2.39 3.98
CA LYS A 86 1.37 3.60 4.08
C LYS A 86 2.52 3.44 5.07
N ALA A 87 2.29 2.74 6.18
CA ALA A 87 3.30 2.47 7.20
C ALA A 87 4.36 1.47 6.70
N ILE A 88 3.95 0.37 6.06
CA ILE A 88 4.87 -0.61 5.44
C ILE A 88 5.76 0.07 4.40
N HIS A 89 5.20 1.02 3.65
CA HIS A 89 5.94 1.85 2.68
C HIS A 89 6.78 1.03 1.67
N PRO A 90 6.17 0.07 0.95
CA PRO A 90 6.92 -0.93 0.18
C PRO A 90 7.65 -0.38 -1.06
N PHE A 91 7.29 0.81 -1.54
CA PHE A 91 7.87 1.42 -2.74
C PHE A 91 8.76 2.62 -2.42
N LEU A 92 9.68 2.97 -3.32
CA LEU A 92 10.53 4.18 -3.18
C LEU A 92 9.75 5.49 -3.30
N ASP A 93 8.70 5.51 -4.13
CA ASP A 93 7.75 6.62 -4.27
C ASP A 93 6.37 6.06 -4.64
N GLY A 94 5.33 6.89 -4.51
CA GLY A 94 3.97 6.57 -4.96
C GLY A 94 3.12 5.84 -3.94
N ASN A 95 3.65 5.48 -2.76
CA ASN A 95 2.89 4.82 -1.69
C ASN A 95 1.61 5.58 -1.32
N GLY A 96 1.67 6.92 -1.26
CA GLY A 96 0.49 7.73 -0.98
C GLY A 96 -0.57 7.71 -2.08
N ARG A 97 -0.17 7.70 -3.36
CA ARG A 97 -1.09 7.62 -4.50
C ARG A 97 -1.73 6.23 -4.57
N LEU A 98 -0.91 5.19 -4.43
CA LEU A 98 -1.35 3.80 -4.46
C LEU A 98 -2.25 3.47 -3.26
N GLY A 99 -1.88 3.92 -2.06
CA GLY A 99 -2.74 3.80 -0.88
C GLY A 99 -4.14 4.38 -1.11
N ARG A 100 -4.23 5.61 -1.64
CA ARG A 100 -5.53 6.22 -1.96
C ARG A 100 -6.31 5.46 -3.02
N LEU A 101 -5.64 4.92 -4.03
CA LEU A 101 -6.27 4.07 -5.05
C LEU A 101 -6.83 2.78 -4.45
N LEU A 102 -6.10 2.16 -3.52
CA LEU A 102 -6.51 0.92 -2.86
C LEU A 102 -7.82 1.09 -2.09
N ILE A 103 -8.10 2.27 -1.50
CA ILE A 103 -9.38 2.54 -0.83
C ILE A 103 -10.56 2.28 -1.78
N THR A 104 -10.53 2.92 -2.96
CA THR A 104 -11.61 2.79 -3.94
C THR A 104 -11.71 1.36 -4.48
N LEU A 105 -10.59 0.71 -4.76
CA LEU A 105 -10.56 -0.68 -5.24
C LEU A 105 -11.14 -1.63 -4.20
N PHE A 106 -10.76 -1.50 -2.94
CA PHE A 106 -11.28 -2.31 -1.84
C PHE A 106 -12.79 -2.13 -1.69
N LEU A 107 -13.30 -0.90 -1.73
CA LEU A 107 -14.74 -0.67 -1.61
C LEU A 107 -15.55 -1.20 -2.80
N ILE A 108 -14.96 -1.23 -4.01
CA ILE A 108 -15.57 -1.89 -5.16
C ILE A 108 -15.59 -3.40 -4.97
N GLU A 109 -14.46 -3.99 -4.57
CA GLU A 109 -14.32 -5.43 -4.28
C GLU A 109 -15.31 -5.88 -3.20
N ARG A 110 -15.56 -5.04 -2.21
CA ARG A 110 -16.54 -5.28 -1.13
C ARG A 110 -17.99 -5.03 -1.53
N GLY A 111 -18.26 -4.64 -2.78
CA GLY A 111 -19.60 -4.31 -3.27
C GLY A 111 -20.19 -3.04 -2.63
N ARG A 112 -19.36 -2.19 -2.02
CA ARG A 112 -19.77 -0.91 -1.39
C ARG A 112 -19.80 0.24 -2.38
N LEU A 113 -19.05 0.12 -3.47
CA LEU A 113 -19.09 1.04 -4.61
C LEU A 113 -19.32 0.27 -5.91
N PRO A 114 -20.26 0.68 -6.77
CA PRO A 114 -20.49 0.01 -8.05
C PRO A 114 -19.42 0.32 -9.11
N GLN A 115 -18.67 1.41 -8.93
CA GLN A 115 -17.63 1.92 -9.84
C GLN A 115 -16.71 2.90 -9.09
N PRO A 116 -15.53 3.25 -9.64
CA PRO A 116 -14.56 4.14 -8.97
C PRO A 116 -14.98 5.62 -9.01
N LEU A 117 -16.12 5.92 -8.41
CA LEU A 117 -16.71 7.27 -8.35
C LEU A 117 -16.17 8.10 -7.19
N LEU A 118 -15.48 7.48 -6.25
CA LEU A 118 -15.07 8.12 -5.01
C LEU A 118 -13.76 8.90 -5.22
N TYR A 119 -13.86 10.23 -5.37
CA TYR A 119 -12.72 11.13 -5.52
C TYR A 119 -12.14 11.56 -4.17
N LEU A 120 -11.57 10.60 -3.42
CA LEU A 120 -11.01 10.81 -2.08
C LEU A 120 -9.80 11.75 -2.05
N SER A 121 -9.01 11.79 -3.11
CA SER A 121 -7.77 12.59 -3.14
C SER A 121 -8.03 14.06 -2.83
N ALA A 122 -9.03 14.68 -3.45
CA ALA A 122 -9.35 16.09 -3.19
C ALA A 122 -9.79 16.35 -1.74
N TYR A 123 -10.58 15.45 -1.16
CA TYR A 123 -11.00 15.57 0.23
C TYR A 123 -9.80 15.48 1.19
N ILE A 124 -8.94 14.47 1.00
CA ILE A 124 -7.76 14.26 1.85
C ILE A 124 -6.77 15.42 1.72
N GLU A 125 -6.55 15.93 0.51
CA GLU A 125 -5.65 17.06 0.26
C GLU A 125 -6.15 18.35 0.91
N ALA A 126 -7.46 18.56 0.96
CA ALA A 126 -8.05 19.74 1.62
C ALA A 126 -7.95 19.71 3.16
N HIS A 127 -7.64 18.56 3.77
CA HIS A 127 -7.62 18.37 5.24
C HIS A 127 -6.29 17.81 5.75
N ARG A 128 -5.19 18.04 5.01
CA ARG A 128 -3.86 17.49 5.31
C ARG A 128 -3.04 18.38 6.26
#